data_AF-A0A3N7IF80-F1
#
_entry.id   AF-A0A3N7IF80-F1
#
_cell.length_a   1.000
_cell.length_b   1.000
_cell.length_c   1.000
_cell.angle_alpha   90.00
_cell.angle_beta   90.00
_cell.angle_gamma   90.00
#
_symmetry.space_group_name_H-M   'P 1'
#
loop_
_entity.id
_entity.type
_entity.pdbx_description
1 polymer ?
#
loop_
_entity_poly.entity_id
_entity_poly.type
_entity_poly.pdbx_seq_one_letter_code
_entity_poly.pdbx_strand_id
1 'polypeptide(L)' 'MTTLTLEVPESLQKDRDDTVRFLAAKLYESGKLTLGQAAQVAGMKKWDFAEILSDYGVDYIQYTYEDVVADVERISNR' A
#
# COMPACT_ATOMS: atom_id res chain seq x y z
N MET A 1 -17.73 4.91 4.87
CA MET A 1 -16.31 5.25 5.09
C MET A 1 -16.16 5.68 6.54
N THR A 2 -15.07 5.28 7.18
CA THR A 2 -14.77 5.64 8.58
C THR A 2 -13.61 6.63 8.57
N THR A 3 -13.64 7.64 9.44
CA THR A 3 -12.59 8.65 9.55
C THR A 3 -11.64 8.32 10.68
N LEU A 4 -10.35 8.26 10.38
CA LEU A 4 -9.26 8.17 11.34
C LEU A 4 -8.61 9.55 11.48
N THR A 5 -8.52 10.07 12.70
CA THR A 5 -7.86 11.36 12.98
C THR A 5 -6.47 11.09 13.56
N LEU A 6 -5.44 11.72 12.99
CA LEU A 6 -4.06 11.62 13.43
C LEU A 6 -3.56 13.03 13.75
N GLU A 7 -3.01 13.22 14.95
CA GLU A 7 -2.26 14.41 15.30
C GLU A 7 -0.82 14.24 14.80
N VAL A 8 -0.39 15.14 13.93
CA VAL A 8 0.96 15.12 13.34
C VAL A 8 1.63 16.48 13.53
N PRO A 9 2.98 16.52 13.61
CA PRO A 9 3.73 17.77 13.57
C PRO A 9 3.33 18.67 12.40
N GLU A 10 3.32 19.98 12.63
CA GLU A 10 2.91 21.00 11.63
C GLU A 10 3.76 20.93 10.34
N SER A 11 4.98 20.40 10.42
CA SER A 11 5.84 20.16 9.26
C SER A 11 5.20 19.20 8.25
N LEU A 12 4.50 18.16 8.70
CA LEU A 12 3.82 17.19 7.83
C LEU A 12 2.54 17.75 7.22
N GLN A 13 1.99 18.85 7.77
CA GLN A 13 0.82 19.50 7.19
C GLN A 13 1.15 20.18 5.86
N LYS A 14 2.38 20.66 5.68
CA LYS A 14 2.84 21.27 4.42
C LYS A 14 2.91 20.27 3.28
N ASP A 15 3.21 19.02 3.60
CA ASP A 15 3.28 17.88 2.66
C ASP A 15 2.12 16.91 2.88
N ARG A 16 0.91 17.44 3.13
CA ARG A 16 -0.27 16.65 3.50
C ARG A 16 -0.56 15.53 2.49
N ASP A 17 -0.55 15.86 1.20
CA ASP A 17 -0.90 14.90 0.15
C ASP A 17 0.15 13.79 0.02
N ASP A 18 1.44 14.14 0.14
CA ASP A 18 2.53 13.17 0.15
C ASP A 18 2.46 12.27 1.40
N THR A 19 2.18 12.85 2.57
CA THR A 19 1.99 12.11 3.82
C THR A 19 0.84 11.10 3.72
N VAL A 20 -0.29 11.50 3.11
CA VAL A 20 -1.43 10.61 2.90
C VAL A 20 -1.08 9.48 1.93
N ARG A 21 -0.36 9.78 0.84
CA ARG A 21 0.09 8.76 -0.13
C ARG A 21 1.07 7.78 0.51
N PHE A 22 2.04 8.27 1.28
CA PHE A 22 2.98 7.45 2.03
C PHE A 22 2.24 6.49 2.99
N LEU A 23 1.28 7.02 3.76
CA LEU A 23 0.51 6.19 4.69
C LEU A 23 -0.34 5.14 3.94
N ALA A 24 -0.97 5.52 2.83
CA ALA A 24 -1.72 4.60 1.98
C ALA A 24 -0.82 3.49 1.43
N ALA A 25 0.39 3.83 0.98
CA ALA A 25 1.37 2.88 0.46
C ALA A 25 1.81 1.88 1.54
N LYS A 26 2.10 2.35 2.76
CA LYS A 26 2.49 1.48 3.89
C LYS A 26 1.35 0.61 4.43
N LEU A 27 0.12 1.10 4.35
CA LEU A 27 -1.06 0.27 4.66
C LEU A 27 -1.34 -0.78 3.58
N TYR A 28 -1.00 -0.50 2.32
CA TYR A 28 -1.02 -1.49 1.24
C TYR A 28 0.07 -2.56 1.43
N GLU A 29 1.31 -2.13 1.69
CA GLU A 29 2.47 -3.01 1.95
C GLU A 29 2.20 -3.98 3.12
N SER A 30 1.56 -3.51 4.18
CA SER A 30 1.20 -4.35 5.34
C SER A 30 -0.03 -5.24 5.12
N GLY A 31 -0.60 -5.26 3.89
CA GLY A 31 -1.79 -6.05 3.55
C GLY A 31 -3.08 -5.58 4.23
N LYS A 32 -3.08 -4.41 4.89
CA LYS A 32 -4.25 -3.86 5.60
C LYS A 32 -5.24 -3.23 4.64
N LEU A 33 -4.75 -2.71 3.51
CA LEU A 33 -5.56 -2.20 2.42
C LEU A 33 -5.26 -2.99 1.15
N THR A 34 -6.31 -3.28 0.39
CA THR A 34 -6.15 -3.66 -1.01
C THR A 34 -5.63 -2.46 -1.82
N LEU A 35 -5.00 -2.70 -2.97
CA LEU A 35 -4.52 -1.64 -3.87
C LEU A 35 -5.60 -0.59 -4.19
N GLY A 36 -6.85 -1.03 -4.41
CA GLY A 36 -7.96 -0.11 -4.68
C GLY A 36 -8.38 0.73 -3.48
N GLN A 37 -8.36 0.16 -2.26
CA GLN A 37 -8.66 0.91 -1.05
C GLN A 37 -7.55 1.92 -0.73
N ALA A 38 -6.28 1.53 -0.90
CA ALA A 38 -5.15 2.43 -0.71
C ALA A 38 -5.19 3.60 -1.71
N ALA A 39 -5.50 3.34 -2.98
CA ALA A 39 -5.73 4.39 -3.98
C ALA A 39 -6.86 5.36 -3.56
N GLN A 40 -7.96 4.82 -3.02
CA GLN A 40 -9.07 5.64 -2.53
C GLN A 40 -8.66 6.51 -1.33
N VAL A 41 -7.86 6.00 -0.40
CA VAL A 41 -7.30 6.76 0.73
C VAL A 41 -6.37 7.87 0.23
N ALA A 42 -5.55 7.58 -0.79
CA ALA A 42 -4.65 8.54 -1.43
C ALA A 42 -5.38 9.58 -2.32
N GLY A 43 -6.69 9.44 -2.54
CA GLY A 43 -7.44 10.30 -3.46
C GLY A 43 -7.05 10.13 -4.93
N MET A 44 -6.51 8.96 -5.29
CA MET A 44 -5.95 8.66 -6.61
C MET A 44 -6.75 7.59 -7.33
N LYS A 45 -6.61 7.52 -8.65
CA LYS A 45 -7.09 6.36 -9.40
C LYS A 45 -6.18 5.17 -9.08
N LYS A 46 -6.75 3.97 -9.19
CA LYS A 46 -6.05 2.72 -8.86
C LYS A 46 -4.72 2.55 -9.61
N TRP A 47 -4.67 2.92 -10.89
CA TRP A 47 -3.47 2.78 -11.73
C TRP A 47 -2.42 3.83 -11.39
N ASP A 48 -2.82 5.09 -11.21
CA ASP A 48 -1.93 6.17 -10.78
C ASP A 48 -1.31 5.87 -9.41
N PHE A 49 -2.08 5.25 -8.49
CA PHE A 49 -1.57 4.85 -7.19
C PHE A 49 -0.53 3.71 -7.30
N ALA A 50 -0.72 2.78 -8.24
CA ALA A 50 0.24 1.69 -8.46
C ALA A 50 1.61 2.20 -8.94
N GLU A 51 1.63 3.28 -9.72
CA GLU A 51 2.85 3.89 -10.25
C GLU A 51 3.72 4.50 -9.14
N ILE A 52 3.09 5.19 -8.19
CA ILE A 52 3.78 5.88 -7.08
C ILE A 52 4.24 4.96 -5.95
N LEU A 53 3.84 3.68 -5.93
CA LEU A 53 4.28 2.76 -4.86
C LEU A 53 5.80 2.66 -4.78
N SER A 54 6.46 2.71 -5.94
CA SER A 54 7.91 2.67 -6.06
C SER A 54 8.60 3.87 -5.39
N ASP A 55 7.97 5.06 -5.44
CA ASP A 55 8.49 6.28 -4.80
C ASP A 55 8.56 6.15 -3.26
N TYR A 56 7.69 5.31 -2.68
CA TYR A 56 7.63 5.02 -1.26
C TYR A 56 8.33 3.70 -0.87
N GLY A 57 9.07 3.09 -1.80
CA GLY A 57 9.78 1.83 -1.60
C GLY A 57 8.84 0.65 -1.32
N VAL A 58 7.64 0.67 -1.89
CA VAL A 58 6.66 -0.40 -1.77
C VAL A 58 6.56 -1.15 -3.10
N ASP A 59 6.70 -2.47 -3.04
CA ASP A 59 6.54 -3.30 -4.23
C ASP A 59 5.11 -3.31 -4.73
N TYR A 60 4.93 -3.23 -6.05
CA TYR A 60 3.60 -3.34 -6.65
C TYR A 60 2.96 -4.72 -6.42
N ILE A 61 3.78 -5.77 -6.31
CA ILE A 61 3.31 -7.13 -6.04
C ILE A 61 3.77 -7.50 -4.65
N GLN A 62 2.80 -7.67 -3.75
CA GLN A 62 3.02 -8.18 -2.40
C GLN A 62 3.08 -9.71 -2.45
N TYR A 63 4.17 -10.26 -2.99
CA TYR A 63 4.41 -11.71 -3.08
C TYR A 63 5.55 -12.09 -2.14
N THR A 64 5.23 -12.83 -1.10
CA THR A 64 6.17 -13.19 -0.03
C THR A 64 6.93 -14.46 -0.36
N TYR A 65 8.01 -14.73 0.37
CA TYR A 65 8.73 -16.01 0.28
C TYR A 65 7.80 -17.18 0.62
N GLU A 66 6.92 -17.00 1.60
CA GLU A 66 5.93 -17.98 2.02
C GLU A 66 4.93 -18.30 0.89
N ASP A 67 4.52 -17.30 0.12
CA ASP A 67 3.66 -17.49 -1.06
C ASP A 67 4.37 -18.34 -2.12
N VAL A 68 5.66 -18.05 -2.38
CA VAL A 68 6.49 -18.84 -3.30
C VAL A 68 6.55 -20.31 -2.86
N VAL A 69 6.83 -20.56 -1.57
CA VAL A 69 6.93 -21.93 -1.02
C VAL A 69 5.59 -22.67 -1.16
N ALA A 70 4.48 -22.02 -0.81
CA ALA A 70 3.15 -22.61 -0.91
C ALA A 70 2.79 -23.00 -2.35
N ASP A 71 3.19 -22.20 -3.34
CA ASP A 71 2.94 -22.51 -4.75
C ASP A 71 3.84 -23.65 -5.27
N VAL A 72 5.09 -23.72 -4.83
CA VAL A 72 5.98 -24.86 -5.14
C VAL A 72 5.43 -26.17 -4.58
N GLU A 73 4.91 -26.17 -3.34
CA GLU A 73 4.28 -27.35 -2.74
C GLU A 73 3.03 -27.81 -3.50
N ARG A 74 2.18 -26.88 -3.94
CA ARG A 74 0.99 -27.20 -4.76
C ARG A 74 1.35 -27.85 -6.10
N ILE A 75 2.42 -27.39 -6.74
CA ILE A 75 2.89 -27.94 -8.02
C ILE A 75 3.54 -29.31 -7.81
N SER A 76 4.28 -29.51 -6.72
CA SER A 76 5.01 -30.74 -6.43
C SER A 76 4.11 -31.90 -5.98
N ASN A 77 2.94 -31.60 -5.41
CA ASN A 77 1.95 -32.60 -4.97
C ASN A 77 0.94 -32.99 -6.07
N ARG A 78 1.22 -32.65 -7.33
CA ARG A 78 0.36 -32.90 -8.49
C ARG A 78 0.93 -33.98 -9.38
#